data_AF-A0A093J6L6-F1
#
_entry.id   AF-A0A093J6L6-F1
#
_cell.length_a   1.000
_cell.length_b   1.000
_cell.length_c   1.000
_cell.angle_alpha   90.00
_cell.angle_beta   90.00
_cell.angle_gamma   90.00
#
_symmetry.space_group_name_H-M   'P 1'
#
loop_
_entity.id
_entity.type
_entity.pdbx_description
1 polymer ?
#
loop_
_entity_poly.entity_id
_entity_poly.type
_entity_poly.pdbx_seq_one_letter_code
_entity_poly.pdbx_strand_id
1 'polypeptide(L)'
;RAHRNDMENIFPFLFLGAIYSLLDPSPAVARIHFFIFCMGRIVHTVAYLLRLKAPTRSVAYGVAQLPCFSMALQILLATTPYW
;
A
#
# COMPACT_ATOMS: atom_id res chain seq x y z
N ARG A 1 8.22 -10.75 13.61
CA ARG A 1 7.63 -11.18 12.31
C ARG A 1 6.64 -10.15 11.78
N ALA A 2 5.62 -9.74 12.56
CA ALA A 2 4.75 -8.60 12.19
C ALA A 2 5.54 -7.32 11.86
N HIS A 3 6.42 -6.89 12.77
CA HIS A 3 7.27 -5.70 12.56
C HIS A 3 8.13 -5.77 11.28
N ARG A 4 8.70 -6.95 10.96
CA ARG A 4 9.46 -7.14 9.72
C ARG A 4 8.57 -7.00 8.49
N ASN A 5 7.36 -7.58 8.53
CA ASN A 5 6.39 -7.39 7.45
C ASN A 5 5.95 -5.93 7.33
N ASP A 6 5.80 -5.20 8.43
CA ASP A 6 5.52 -3.75 8.38
C ASP A 6 6.66 -3.00 7.68
N MET A 7 7.92 -3.25 8.04
CA MET A 7 9.07 -2.64 7.36
C MET A 7 9.10 -2.96 5.86
N GLU A 8 8.88 -4.22 5.49
CA GLU A 8 8.84 -4.69 4.09
C GLU A 8 7.73 -4.04 3.25
N ASN A 9 6.70 -3.43 3.87
CA ASN A 9 5.53 -2.90 3.16
C ASN A 9 5.33 -1.40 3.33
N ILE A 10 5.56 -0.86 4.52
CA ILE A 10 5.39 0.56 4.81
C ILE A 10 6.52 1.37 4.17
N PHE A 11 7.78 0.91 4.20
CA PHE A 11 8.87 1.68 3.59
C PHE A 11 8.70 1.83 2.06
N PRO A 12 8.38 0.77 1.29
CA PRO A 12 8.04 0.93 -0.13
C PRO A 12 6.82 1.83 -0.36
N PHE A 13 5.78 1.71 0.48
CA PHE A 13 4.60 2.58 0.36
C PHE A 13 4.93 4.05 0.61
N LEU A 14 5.76 4.37 1.59
CA LEU A 14 6.20 5.75 1.85
C LEU A 14 6.93 6.33 0.63
N PHE A 15 7.80 5.53 0.01
CA PHE A 15 8.51 5.93 -1.21
C PHE A 15 7.54 6.13 -2.38
N LEU A 16 6.69 5.15 -2.67
CA LEU A 16 5.72 5.21 -3.75
C LEU A 16 4.70 6.35 -3.54
N GLY A 17 4.17 6.49 -2.33
CA GLY A 17 3.21 7.52 -1.98
C GLY A 17 3.78 8.94 -2.07
N ALA A 18 5.05 9.13 -1.69
CA ALA A 18 5.73 10.41 -1.87
C ALA A 18 5.85 10.78 -3.35
N ILE A 19 6.35 9.87 -4.19
CA ILE A 19 6.47 10.11 -5.64
C ILE A 19 5.10 10.29 -6.27
N TYR A 20 4.13 9.44 -5.92
CA TYR A 20 2.76 9.52 -6.41
C TYR A 20 2.11 10.87 -6.09
N SER A 21 2.38 11.45 -4.91
CA SER A 21 1.86 12.78 -4.55
C SER A 21 2.46 13.91 -5.40
N LEU A 22 3.66 13.73 -5.95
CA LEU A 22 4.33 14.71 -6.82
C LEU A 22 3.85 14.62 -8.28
N LEU A 23 3.13 13.57 -8.66
CA LEU A 23 2.57 13.35 -9.99
C LEU A 23 1.23 14.08 -10.22
N ASP A 24 0.83 14.96 -9.30
CA ASP A 24 -0.46 15.65 -9.26
C ASP A 24 -1.67 14.73 -9.55
N PRO A 25 -1.82 13.62 -8.79
CA PRO A 25 -2.93 12.70 -9.00
C PRO A 25 -4.24 13.34 -8.55
N SER A 26 -5.37 12.82 -9.04
CA SER A 26 -6.68 13.19 -8.51
C SER A 26 -6.70 13.05 -6.98
N PRO A 27 -6.99 14.13 -6.22
CA PRO A 27 -6.95 14.08 -4.75
C PRO A 27 -7.89 13.03 -4.16
N ALA A 28 -9.03 12.79 -4.80
CA ALA A 28 -9.97 11.75 -4.38
C ALA A 28 -9.36 10.35 -4.52
N VAL A 29 -8.69 10.09 -5.63
CA VAL A 29 -8.04 8.80 -5.92
C VAL A 29 -6.86 8.57 -4.98
N ALA A 30 -6.02 9.58 -4.75
CA ALA A 30 -4.90 9.49 -3.82
C ALA A 30 -5.36 9.18 -2.39
N ARG A 31 -6.42 9.85 -1.92
CA ARG A 31 -7.03 9.57 -0.61
C ARG A 31 -7.49 8.12 -0.49
N ILE A 32 -8.13 7.57 -1.53
CA ILE A 32 -8.57 6.17 -1.55
C ILE A 32 -7.37 5.22 -1.47
N HIS A 33 -6.30 5.46 -2.22
CA HIS A 33 -5.09 4.62 -2.19
C HIS A 33 -4.48 4.60 -0.79
N PHE A 34 -4.31 5.76 -0.17
CA PHE A 34 -3.71 5.87 1.16
C PHE A 34 -4.62 5.29 2.24
N PHE A 35 -5.93 5.47 2.13
CA PHE A 35 -6.90 4.92 3.07
C PHE A 35 -6.94 3.39 3.02
N ILE A 36 -7.02 2.80 1.83
CA ILE A 36 -7.03 1.33 1.65
C ILE A 36 -5.75 0.73 2.21
N PHE A 37 -4.58 1.32 1.91
CA PHE A 37 -3.31 0.85 2.45
C PHE A 37 -3.31 0.92 3.98
N CYS A 38 -3.65 2.07 4.55
CA CYS A 38 -3.66 2.30 6.00
C CYS A 38 -4.59 1.30 6.72
N MET A 39 -5.84 1.18 6.28
CA MET A 39 -6.80 0.24 6.87
C MET A 39 -6.34 -1.21 6.70
N GLY A 40 -5.82 -1.57 5.53
CA GLY A 40 -5.27 -2.91 5.28
C GLY A 40 -4.12 -3.26 6.23
N ARG A 41 -3.22 -2.30 6.51
CA ARG A 41 -2.12 -2.50 7.47
C ARG A 41 -2.62 -2.61 8.91
N ILE A 42 -3.57 -1.78 9.32
CA ILE A 42 -4.19 -1.88 10.66
C ILE A 42 -4.84 -3.25 10.85
N VAL A 43 -5.68 -3.67 9.90
CA VAL A 43 -6.35 -4.98 9.95
C VAL A 43 -5.33 -6.12 9.92
N HIS A 44 -4.27 -6.02 9.10
CA HIS A 44 -3.20 -7.02 9.05
C HIS A 44 -2.49 -7.15 10.41
N THR A 45 -2.15 -6.04 11.04
CA THR A 45 -1.48 -6.03 12.35
C THR A 45 -2.39 -6.56 13.45
N VAL A 46 -3.66 -6.15 13.49
CA VAL A 46 -4.67 -6.70 14.42
C VAL A 46 -4.83 -8.20 14.21
N ALA A 47 -4.97 -8.66 12.96
CA ALA A 47 -5.08 -10.07 12.64
C ALA A 47 -3.85 -10.88 13.06
N TYR A 48 -2.66 -10.28 12.94
CA TYR A 48 -1.40 -10.88 13.37
C TYR A 48 -1.33 -11.01 14.90
N LEU A 49 -1.63 -9.92 15.63
CA LEU A 49 -1.49 -9.85 17.09
C LEU A 49 -2.55 -10.70 17.81
N LEU A 50 -3.80 -10.66 17.35
CA LEU A 50 -4.91 -11.41 17.93
C LEU A 50 -5.01 -12.85 17.43
N ARG A 51 -4.07 -13.30 16.56
CA ARG A 51 -4.05 -14.64 15.96
C ARG A 51 -5.40 -15.03 15.34
N LEU A 52 -6.01 -14.11 14.58
CA LEU A 52 -7.28 -14.37 13.91
C LEU A 52 -7.17 -15.57 12.94
N LYS A 53 -8.28 -16.30 12.77
CA LYS A 53 -8.34 -17.46 11.88
C LYS A 53 -7.93 -17.06 10.46
N ALA A 54 -7.16 -17.90 9.79
CA ALA A 54 -6.89 -17.73 8.37
C ALA A 54 -8.22 -17.77 7.59
N PRO A 55 -8.40 -16.94 6.53
CA PRO A 55 -7.37 -16.23 5.78
C PRO A 55 -7.25 -14.71 6.06
N THR A 56 -7.82 -14.20 7.15
CA THR A 56 -7.96 -12.74 7.40
C THR A 56 -6.65 -11.95 7.23
N ARG A 57 -5.54 -12.46 7.77
CA ARG A 57 -4.22 -11.84 7.62
C ARG A 57 -3.78 -11.76 6.15
N SER A 58 -3.88 -12.85 5.41
CA SER A 58 -3.44 -12.91 4.01
C SER A 58 -4.30 -12.02 3.10
N VAL A 59 -5.60 -11.95 3.36
CA VAL A 59 -6.52 -11.06 2.65
C VAL A 59 -6.20 -9.60 2.94
N ALA A 60 -6.02 -9.23 4.21
CA ALA A 60 -5.65 -7.86 4.58
C ALA A 60 -4.31 -7.42 3.96
N TYR A 61 -3.34 -8.34 3.91
CA TYR A 61 -2.08 -8.12 3.19
C TYR A 61 -2.32 -7.87 1.68
N GLY A 62 -3.08 -8.75 1.02
CA GLY A 62 -3.35 -8.65 -0.42
C GLY A 62 -4.08 -7.36 -0.78
N VAL A 63 -5.10 -6.98 -0.02
CA VAL A 63 -5.84 -5.72 -0.22
C VAL A 63 -4.92 -4.51 -0.05
N ALA A 64 -4.03 -4.52 0.95
CA ALA A 64 -3.06 -3.43 1.15
C ALA A 64 -2.04 -3.31 0.01
N GLN A 65 -1.77 -4.37 -0.76
CA GLN A 65 -0.85 -4.29 -1.92
C GLN A 65 -1.47 -3.64 -3.15
N LEU A 66 -2.79 -3.67 -3.31
CA LEU A 66 -3.45 -3.16 -4.52
C LEU A 66 -3.11 -1.67 -4.78
N PRO A 67 -3.18 -0.77 -3.77
CA PRO A 67 -2.75 0.61 -3.97
C PRO A 67 -1.26 0.74 -4.32
N CYS A 68 -0.38 -0.05 -3.70
CA CYS A 68 1.05 -0.01 -3.99
C CYS A 68 1.34 -0.37 -5.45
N PHE A 69 0.73 -1.45 -5.94
CA PHE A 69 0.89 -1.87 -7.34
C PHE A 69 0.34 -0.83 -8.32
N SER A 70 -0.84 -0.27 -8.02
CA SER A 70 -1.45 0.80 -8.80
C SER A 70 -0.58 2.05 -8.89
N MET A 71 -0.04 2.53 -7.76
CA MET A 71 0.86 3.69 -7.73
C MET A 71 2.15 3.41 -8.49
N ALA A 72 2.76 2.23 -8.30
CA ALA A 72 3.98 1.86 -9.01
C ALA A 72 3.75 1.85 -10.54
N LEU A 73 2.63 1.29 -11.01
CA LEU A 73 2.28 1.30 -12.42
C LEU A 73 2.07 2.72 -12.96
N GLN A 74 1.36 3.58 -12.23
CA GLN A 74 1.14 4.98 -12.62
C GLN A 74 2.45 5.76 -12.68
N ILE A 75 3.36 5.55 -11.72
CA ILE A 75 4.70 6.15 -11.72
C ILE A 75 5.47 5.68 -12.96
N LEU A 76 5.50 4.38 -13.23
CA LEU A 76 6.20 3.83 -14.41
C LEU A 76 5.68 4.43 -15.70
N LEU A 77 4.36 4.44 -15.90
CA LEU A 77 3.72 5.01 -17.09
C LEU A 77 3.99 6.51 -17.25
N ALA A 78 4.06 7.25 -16.15
CA ALA A 78 4.41 8.66 -16.17
C ALA A 78 5.89 8.89 -16.51
N THR A 79 6.78 7.95 -16.19
CA THR A 79 8.21 8.02 -16.52
C THR A 79 8.57 7.53 -17.92
N THR A 80 7.75 6.67 -18.53
CA THR A 80 7.99 6.10 -19.86
C THR A 80 8.32 7.13 -20.95
N PRO A 81 7.68 8.32 -21.02
CA PRO A 81 7.97 9.30 -22.08
C PRO A 81 9.38 9.93 -22.00
N TYR A 82 10.11 9.74 -20.90
CA TYR A 82 11.44 10.33 -20.67
C TYR A 82 12.58 9.34 -20.96
N TRP A 83 12.26 8.15 -21.46
CA TRP A 83 13.19 7.10 -21.90
C TRP A 83 13.06 6.88 -23.41
#